data_AF-A0A2P0QJC7-F1
#
_entry.id   AF-A0A2P0QJC7-F1
#
_cell.length_a   1.000
_cell.length_b   1.000
_cell.length_c   1.000
_cell.angle_alpha   90.00
_cell.angle_beta   90.00
_cell.angle_gamma   90.00
#
_symmetry.space_group_name_H-M   'P 1'
#
loop_
_entity.id
_entity.type
_entity.pdbx_description
1 polymer ?
#
loop_
_entity_poly.entity_id
_entity_poly.type
_entity_poly.pdbx_seq_one_letter_code
_entity_poly.pdbx_strand_id
1 'polypeptide(L)'
;MIGAVGKAFIFLVVLLGAFMWVGQTITAMTGGGKRAAAVVDVSPEGGEVIFWGKGRCYTCHSVGGRGSAVRCPNLGVFGEKFAIPIGARAAERARLRSEETGLDYTATDYLVESLAKPDAYLVEGFKNEMAIVYAPPISLNLTEIKAVITYLQSQGGEIDLEALETPSEITATYFERIAAASAAGGGDPGNGEVVYEDNCIDCHVLKGEGEEIGPDLSSIAQKGLKFIGESITSPTKEISEGYETYVVVNLEGRKFTGLKTRDEAEEIDITLANGDVVTLAKSDIKEIATDDTVSVMPADLIEELTIKDYQDVLSFLVMQKGDEEGE
;
A
#
# COMPACT_ATOMS: atom_id res chain seq x y z
N MET A 1 -4.15 30.74 52.13
CA MET A 1 -3.04 30.98 51.19
C MET A 1 -2.77 29.70 50.42
N ILE A 2 -2.84 29.72 49.09
CA ILE A 2 -2.50 28.55 48.27
C ILE A 2 -0.99 28.31 48.39
N GLY A 3 -0.61 27.13 48.89
CA GLY A 3 0.80 26.74 49.05
C GLY A 3 1.55 26.65 47.71
N ALA A 4 2.88 26.56 47.76
CA ALA A 4 3.72 26.53 46.57
C ALA A 4 3.29 25.44 45.56
N VAL A 5 2.89 24.26 46.05
CA VAL A 5 2.37 23.15 45.23
C VAL A 5 1.07 23.53 44.51
N GLY A 6 0.14 24.21 45.20
CA GLY A 6 -1.12 24.64 44.59
C GLY A 6 -0.92 25.74 43.54
N LYS A 7 0.06 26.63 43.73
CA LYS A 7 0.43 27.63 42.72
C LYS A 7 1.03 26.98 41.47
N ALA A 8 1.89 25.97 41.65
CA ALA A 8 2.47 25.20 40.55
C ALA A 8 1.39 24.43 39.76
N PHE A 9 0.44 23.79 40.46
CA PHE A 9 -0.66 23.08 39.82
C PHE A 9 -1.54 24.01 38.98
N ILE A 10 -1.90 25.18 39.52
CA ILE A 10 -2.68 26.20 38.79
C ILE A 10 -1.91 26.67 37.55
N PHE A 11 -0.61 26.95 37.69
CA PHE A 11 0.23 27.34 36.55
C PHE A 11 0.25 26.27 35.45
N LEU A 12 0.36 24.99 35.82
CA LEU A 12 0.43 23.87 34.88
C LEU A 12 -0.90 23.67 34.14
N VAL A 13 -2.04 23.80 34.84
CA VAL A 13 -3.37 23.75 34.23
C VAL A 13 -3.60 24.92 33.28
N VAL A 14 -3.20 26.14 33.65
CA VAL A 14 -3.30 27.32 32.78
C VAL A 14 -2.42 27.15 31.54
N LEU A 15 -1.21 26.63 31.71
CA LEU A 15 -0.27 26.39 30.61
C LEU A 15 -0.81 25.34 29.63
N LEU A 16 -1.29 24.20 30.14
CA LEU A 16 -1.93 23.16 29.31
C LEU A 16 -3.17 23.70 28.60
N GLY A 17 -4.01 24.46 29.30
CA GLY A 17 -5.19 25.10 28.72
C GLY A 17 -4.81 26.08 27.60
N ALA A 18 -3.75 26.87 27.78
CA ALA A 18 -3.24 27.77 26.75
C ALA A 18 -2.71 27.00 25.52
N PHE A 19 -1.95 25.92 25.72
CA PHE A 19 -1.48 25.08 24.60
C PHE A 19 -2.63 24.40 23.86
N MET A 20 -3.62 23.86 24.58
CA MET A 20 -4.81 23.28 23.97
C MET A 20 -5.61 24.32 23.21
N TRP A 21 -5.78 25.53 23.77
CA TRP A 21 -6.49 26.62 23.12
C TRP A 21 -5.77 27.11 21.85
N VAL A 22 -4.45 27.28 21.90
CA VAL A 22 -3.62 27.62 20.72
C VAL A 22 -3.73 26.50 19.68
N GLY A 23 -3.60 25.24 20.09
CA GLY A 23 -3.75 24.09 19.21
C GLY A 23 -5.12 24.06 18.52
N GLN A 24 -6.20 24.24 19.27
CA GLN A 24 -7.56 24.29 18.73
C GLN A 24 -7.79 25.51 17.82
N THR A 25 -7.25 26.67 18.17
CA THR A 25 -7.40 27.91 17.38
C THR A 25 -6.64 27.79 16.06
N ILE A 26 -5.40 27.30 16.08
CA ILE A 26 -4.64 27.02 14.87
C ILE A 26 -5.39 26.00 14.03
N THR A 27 -5.81 24.87 14.62
CA THR A 27 -6.60 23.84 13.94
C THR A 27 -7.87 24.41 13.31
N ALA A 28 -8.58 25.31 13.98
CA ALA A 28 -9.77 25.96 13.44
C ALA A 28 -9.45 26.92 12.28
N MET A 29 -8.35 27.67 12.37
CA MET A 29 -7.90 28.58 11.31
C MET A 29 -7.30 27.84 10.09
N THR A 30 -6.63 26.71 10.32
CA THR A 30 -5.97 25.90 9.29
C THR A 30 -6.83 24.72 8.81
N GLY A 31 -8.08 24.61 9.28
CA GLY A 31 -9.06 23.63 8.79
C GLY A 31 -8.87 22.19 9.28
N GLY A 32 -8.18 21.95 10.41
CA GLY A 32 -7.90 20.63 10.97
C GLY A 32 -9.03 20.00 11.81
N GLY A 33 -10.23 20.57 11.80
CA GLY A 33 -11.41 19.76 12.11
C GLY A 33 -11.51 18.70 11.03
N LYS A 34 -11.78 17.43 11.38
CA LYS A 34 -12.03 16.33 10.43
C LYS A 34 -13.09 16.77 9.42
N ARG A 35 -12.68 17.43 8.34
CA ARG A 35 -13.46 17.45 7.12
C ARG A 35 -13.43 15.98 6.73
N ALA A 36 -14.57 15.30 6.86
CA ALA A 36 -14.83 14.15 6.02
C ALA A 36 -14.29 14.52 4.65
N ALA A 37 -13.34 13.74 4.12
CA ALA A 37 -12.66 14.04 2.86
C ALA A 37 -13.74 14.56 1.92
N ALA A 38 -13.68 15.86 1.59
CA ALA A 38 -14.69 16.44 0.74
C ALA A 38 -14.66 15.58 -0.52
N VAL A 39 -15.79 15.00 -0.92
CA VAL A 39 -15.84 14.20 -2.13
C VAL A 39 -15.35 15.11 -3.24
N VAL A 40 -14.14 14.84 -3.72
CA VAL A 40 -13.49 15.64 -4.75
C VAL A 40 -13.99 15.10 -6.08
N ASP A 41 -14.57 16.00 -6.88
CA ASP A 41 -14.91 15.74 -8.26
C ASP A 41 -13.65 15.76 -9.14
N VAL A 42 -13.68 14.97 -10.22
CA VAL A 42 -12.60 14.96 -11.22
C VAL A 42 -12.71 16.21 -12.08
N SER A 43 -12.20 17.32 -11.56
CA SER A 43 -12.19 18.64 -12.18
C SER A 43 -10.90 19.39 -11.86
N PRO A 44 -10.57 20.47 -12.62
CA PRO A 44 -9.44 21.32 -12.30
C PRO A 44 -9.51 21.90 -10.87
N GLU A 45 -10.70 22.32 -10.44
CA GLU A 45 -10.92 22.89 -9.11
C GLU A 45 -10.74 21.84 -8.01
N GLY A 46 -11.29 20.63 -8.23
CA GLY A 46 -11.11 19.50 -7.32
C GLY A 46 -9.65 19.10 -7.18
N GLY A 47 -8.92 19.03 -8.30
CA GLY A 47 -7.50 18.74 -8.32
C GLY A 47 -6.65 19.81 -7.65
N GLU A 48 -7.00 21.08 -7.81
CA GLU A 48 -6.34 22.19 -7.12
C GLU A 48 -6.45 22.02 -5.60
N VAL A 49 -7.65 21.70 -5.08
CA VAL A 49 -7.87 21.45 -3.65
C VAL A 49 -6.98 20.32 -3.13
N ILE A 50 -6.81 19.24 -3.89
CA ILE A 50 -5.92 18.13 -3.50
C ILE A 50 -4.45 18.55 -3.56
N PHE A 51 -4.02 19.20 -4.64
CA PHE A 51 -2.63 19.63 -4.84
C PHE A 51 -2.14 20.53 -3.69
N TRP A 52 -2.96 21.50 -3.29
CA TRP A 52 -2.64 22.44 -2.19
C TRP A 52 -3.06 21.94 -0.80
N GLY A 53 -3.77 20.82 -0.73
CA GLY A 53 -4.32 20.23 0.49
C GLY A 53 -3.70 18.86 0.79
N LYS A 54 -4.52 17.80 0.67
CA LYS A 54 -4.16 16.42 1.04
C LYS A 54 -2.91 15.90 0.32
N GLY A 55 -2.78 16.22 -0.98
CA GLY A 55 -1.63 15.79 -1.80
C GLY A 55 -0.32 16.43 -1.36
N ARG A 56 -0.37 17.60 -0.71
CA ARG A 56 0.81 18.36 -0.23
C ARG A 56 1.87 18.60 -1.31
N CYS A 57 1.50 18.52 -2.59
CA CYS A 57 2.40 18.66 -3.72
C CYS A 57 3.14 20.00 -3.69
N TYR A 58 2.47 21.05 -3.20
CA TYR A 58 3.03 22.38 -3.02
C TYR A 58 4.26 22.48 -2.11
N THR A 59 4.51 21.49 -1.26
CA THR A 59 5.69 21.46 -0.38
C THR A 59 6.99 21.21 -1.16
N CYS A 60 6.86 20.70 -2.39
CA CYS A 60 7.95 20.32 -3.27
C CYS A 60 7.86 20.96 -4.65
N HIS A 61 6.65 21.18 -5.17
CA HIS A 61 6.37 21.78 -6.47
C HIS A 61 5.74 23.17 -6.39
N SER A 62 6.04 24.02 -7.37
CA SER A 62 5.42 25.33 -7.54
C SER A 62 4.53 25.39 -8.78
N VAL A 63 3.39 26.07 -8.66
CA VAL A 63 2.47 26.41 -9.77
C VAL A 63 2.05 27.87 -9.59
N GLY A 64 2.03 28.65 -10.68
CA GLY A 64 1.57 30.05 -10.64
C GLY A 64 2.34 30.96 -9.66
N GLY A 65 3.62 30.67 -9.39
CA GLY A 65 4.45 31.42 -8.44
C GLY A 65 4.19 31.12 -6.96
N ARG A 66 3.34 30.13 -6.64
CA ARG A 66 3.08 29.64 -5.28
C ARG A 66 3.72 28.27 -5.08
N GLY A 67 3.93 27.86 -3.82
CA GLY A 67 4.56 26.58 -3.46
C GLY A 67 6.09 26.65 -3.40
N SER A 68 6.73 25.52 -3.17
CA SER A 68 8.19 25.36 -3.16
C SER A 68 8.64 24.71 -4.47
N ALA A 69 9.74 25.12 -5.09
CA ALA A 69 10.33 24.43 -6.26
C ALA A 69 11.85 24.36 -6.15
N VAL A 70 12.34 24.21 -4.93
CA VAL A 70 13.78 24.16 -4.64
C VAL A 70 14.33 22.76 -4.89
N ARG A 71 13.56 21.73 -4.49
CA ARG A 71 13.98 20.32 -4.55
C ARG A 71 13.32 19.53 -5.67
N CYS A 72 12.16 19.99 -6.17
CA CYS A 72 11.44 19.34 -7.25
C CYS A 72 11.13 20.33 -8.39
N PRO A 73 10.84 19.82 -9.61
CA PRO A 73 10.58 20.67 -10.78
C PRO A 73 9.46 21.69 -10.55
N ASN A 74 9.65 22.91 -11.07
CA ASN A 74 8.59 23.89 -11.10
C ASN A 74 7.53 23.45 -12.13
N LEU A 75 6.28 23.31 -11.72
CA LEU A 75 5.17 22.85 -12.56
C LEU A 75 4.46 24.00 -13.29
N GLY A 76 4.73 25.26 -12.91
CA GLY A 76 4.35 26.44 -13.66
C GLY A 76 5.43 26.90 -14.64
N VAL A 77 5.48 28.22 -14.86
CA VAL A 77 6.51 28.88 -15.67
C VAL A 77 7.60 29.45 -14.77
N PHE A 78 8.87 29.11 -15.01
CA PHE A 78 10.01 29.58 -14.24
C PHE A 78 11.33 29.58 -15.04
N GLY A 79 11.80 30.78 -15.36
CA GLY A 79 13.04 30.97 -16.12
C GLY A 79 13.02 30.26 -17.48
N GLU A 80 14.21 30.03 -18.03
CA GLU A 80 14.35 29.34 -19.33
C GLU A 80 14.14 27.83 -19.21
N LYS A 81 14.49 27.23 -18.06
CA LYS A 81 14.37 25.78 -17.83
C LYS A 81 12.93 25.29 -17.81
N PHE A 82 11.99 26.12 -17.36
CA PHE A 82 10.57 25.82 -17.27
C PHE A 82 9.76 26.90 -18.01
N ALA A 83 10.00 27.06 -19.31
CA ALA A 83 9.43 28.13 -20.12
C ALA A 83 7.90 28.04 -20.33
N ILE A 84 7.34 26.83 -20.23
CA ILE A 84 5.90 26.56 -20.37
C ILE A 84 5.40 25.74 -19.17
N PRO A 85 4.11 25.85 -18.80
CA PRO A 85 3.54 25.15 -17.65
C PRO A 85 3.39 23.65 -17.89
N ILE A 86 3.21 22.86 -16.82
CA ILE A 86 3.25 21.40 -16.86
C ILE A 86 2.23 20.78 -17.80
N GLY A 87 1.01 21.31 -17.89
CA GLY A 87 -0.02 20.79 -18.79
C GLY A 87 0.43 20.88 -20.25
N ALA A 88 1.01 22.01 -20.65
CA ALA A 88 1.60 22.17 -21.98
C ALA A 88 2.85 21.29 -22.18
N ARG A 89 3.69 21.16 -21.14
CA ARG A 89 4.93 20.36 -21.20
C ARG A 89 4.68 18.87 -21.25
N ALA A 90 3.58 18.39 -20.71
CA ALA A 90 3.28 16.96 -20.62
C ALA A 90 3.32 16.29 -21.99
N ALA A 91 2.84 16.95 -23.05
CA ALA A 91 2.92 16.45 -24.42
C ALA A 91 4.38 16.24 -24.90
N GLU A 92 5.26 17.20 -24.65
CA GLU A 92 6.68 17.07 -25.01
C GLU A 92 7.39 16.01 -24.16
N ARG A 93 7.04 15.90 -22.87
CA ARG A 93 7.59 14.86 -21.99
C ARG A 93 7.13 13.47 -22.40
N ALA A 94 5.87 13.32 -22.79
CA ALA A 94 5.32 12.09 -23.32
C ALA A 94 6.01 11.68 -24.64
N ARG A 95 6.27 12.64 -25.54
CA ARG A 95 7.06 12.38 -26.77
C ARG A 95 8.46 11.86 -26.46
N LEU A 96 9.19 12.51 -25.55
CA LEU A 96 10.52 12.06 -25.13
C LEU A 96 10.47 10.67 -24.48
N ARG A 97 9.45 10.42 -23.64
CA ARG A 97 9.23 9.13 -23.00
C ARG A 97 8.93 8.03 -24.02
N SER A 98 8.20 8.38 -25.09
CA SER A 98 7.89 7.47 -26.19
C SER A 98 9.14 7.07 -26.98
N GLU A 99 10.02 8.04 -27.24
CA GLU A 99 11.31 7.79 -27.91
C GLU A 99 12.24 6.91 -27.08
N GLU A 100 12.22 7.08 -25.75
CA GLU A 100 13.04 6.31 -24.82
C GLU A 100 12.57 4.85 -24.68
N THR A 101 11.25 4.65 -24.59
CA THR A 101 10.63 3.35 -24.27
C THR A 101 10.19 2.56 -25.50
N GLY A 102 9.95 3.23 -26.63
CA GLY A 102 9.34 2.65 -27.83
C GLY A 102 7.81 2.49 -27.75
N LEU A 103 7.17 2.94 -26.65
CA LEU A 103 5.71 2.94 -26.48
C LEU A 103 5.13 4.30 -26.84
N ASP A 104 3.88 4.36 -27.29
CA ASP A 104 3.23 5.64 -27.64
C ASP A 104 2.57 6.27 -26.41
N TYR A 105 3.31 7.12 -25.70
CA TYR A 105 2.80 7.84 -24.53
C TYR A 105 2.01 9.09 -24.94
N THR A 106 0.82 9.24 -24.37
CA THR A 106 0.09 10.52 -24.37
C THR A 106 0.54 11.44 -23.22
N ALA A 107 0.14 12.71 -23.29
CA ALA A 107 0.34 13.65 -22.19
C ALA A 107 -0.31 13.15 -20.88
N THR A 108 -1.47 12.49 -20.97
CA THR A 108 -2.17 11.90 -19.81
C THR A 108 -1.38 10.72 -19.25
N ASP A 109 -0.86 9.83 -20.11
CA ASP A 109 -0.05 8.69 -19.67
C ASP A 109 1.19 9.13 -18.91
N TYR A 110 1.88 10.15 -19.42
CA TYR A 110 3.03 10.75 -18.75
C TYR A 110 2.68 11.27 -17.34
N LEU A 111 1.54 11.96 -17.18
CA LEU A 111 1.12 12.51 -15.89
C LEU A 111 0.72 11.40 -14.91
N VAL A 112 0.03 10.36 -15.38
CA VAL A 112 -0.30 9.18 -14.57
C VAL A 112 0.97 8.49 -14.10
N GLU A 113 1.89 8.16 -15.01
CA GLU A 113 3.16 7.50 -14.69
C GLU A 113 3.97 8.36 -13.69
N SER A 114 4.06 9.67 -13.91
CA SER A 114 4.80 10.58 -13.02
C SER A 114 4.25 10.59 -11.59
N LEU A 115 2.94 10.39 -11.39
CA LEU A 115 2.33 10.34 -10.06
C LEU A 115 2.39 8.93 -9.45
N ALA A 116 2.19 7.90 -10.27
CA ALA A 116 2.13 6.51 -9.82
C ALA A 116 3.51 5.87 -9.61
N LYS A 117 4.49 6.24 -10.43
CA LYS A 117 5.86 5.73 -10.42
C LYS A 117 6.85 6.88 -10.69
N PRO A 118 7.05 7.77 -9.71
CA PRO A 118 7.82 9.02 -9.89
C PRO A 118 9.30 8.81 -10.25
N ASP A 119 9.84 7.63 -10.03
CA ASP A 119 11.20 7.24 -10.38
C ASP A 119 11.34 6.73 -11.83
N ALA A 120 10.22 6.47 -12.52
CA ALA A 120 10.20 6.00 -13.92
C ALA A 120 10.80 7.04 -14.87
N TYR A 121 10.62 8.34 -14.58
CA TYR A 121 11.13 9.43 -15.38
C TYR A 121 11.58 10.61 -14.50
N LEU A 122 12.89 10.80 -14.38
CA LEU A 122 13.48 11.89 -13.60
C LEU A 122 13.82 13.08 -14.49
N VAL A 123 13.29 14.25 -14.13
CA VAL A 123 13.63 15.51 -14.81
C VAL A 123 15.10 15.84 -14.54
N GLU A 124 15.84 16.15 -15.62
CA GLU A 124 17.26 16.48 -15.55
C GLU A 124 17.58 17.54 -14.48
N GLY A 125 18.56 17.22 -13.61
CA GLY A 125 19.00 18.08 -12.52
C GLY A 125 18.17 17.96 -11.24
N PHE A 126 17.22 17.03 -11.16
CA PHE A 126 16.47 16.71 -9.94
C PHE A 126 16.77 15.28 -9.47
N LYS A 127 16.64 15.06 -8.16
CA LYS A 127 16.82 13.75 -7.53
C LYS A 127 15.48 13.01 -7.46
N ASN A 128 15.55 11.69 -7.30
CA ASN A 128 14.40 10.87 -6.97
C ASN A 128 13.98 11.12 -5.51
N GLU A 129 13.16 12.16 -5.28
CA GLU A 129 12.66 12.55 -3.95
C GLU A 129 11.12 12.55 -3.88
N MET A 130 10.43 12.30 -5.00
CA MET A 130 8.98 12.33 -5.04
C MET A 130 8.41 11.01 -4.52
N ALA A 131 7.49 11.10 -3.56
CA ALA A 131 6.83 9.94 -2.99
C ALA A 131 5.76 9.38 -3.94
N ILE A 132 5.51 8.07 -3.83
CA ILE A 132 4.38 7.41 -4.48
C ILE A 132 3.09 7.95 -3.84
N VAL A 133 2.26 8.63 -4.64
CA VAL A 133 1.19 9.49 -4.09
C VAL A 133 0.02 8.72 -3.48
N TYR A 134 -0.18 7.46 -3.86
CA TYR A 134 -1.20 6.57 -3.31
C TYR A 134 -0.72 5.80 -2.06
N ALA A 135 0.56 5.92 -1.70
CA ALA A 135 1.13 5.32 -0.50
C ALA A 135 1.25 6.35 0.65
N PRO A 136 1.36 5.90 1.92
CA PRO A 136 1.68 6.78 3.04
C PRO A 136 2.98 7.56 2.78
N PRO A 137 3.04 8.86 3.16
CA PRO A 137 2.09 9.59 4.00
C PRO A 137 0.98 10.34 3.24
N ILE A 138 0.89 10.22 1.91
CA ILE A 138 -0.05 11.01 1.10
C ILE A 138 -1.39 10.27 0.92
N SER A 139 -1.34 8.98 0.58
CA SER A 139 -2.49 8.07 0.49
C SER A 139 -3.67 8.66 -0.32
N LEU A 140 -3.38 9.21 -1.49
CA LEU A 140 -4.43 9.64 -2.42
C LEU A 140 -5.16 8.44 -3.00
N ASN A 141 -6.48 8.53 -3.09
CA ASN A 141 -7.26 7.54 -3.82
C ASN A 141 -7.30 7.85 -5.32
N LEU A 142 -7.83 6.91 -6.12
CA LEU A 142 -7.89 7.05 -7.58
C LEU A 142 -8.62 8.33 -8.03
N THR A 143 -9.75 8.66 -7.43
CA THR A 143 -10.52 9.88 -7.78
C THR A 143 -9.72 11.15 -7.50
N GLU A 144 -9.02 11.21 -6.37
CA GLU A 144 -8.17 12.35 -6.01
C GLU A 144 -6.98 12.49 -6.97
N ILE A 145 -6.37 11.38 -7.39
CA ILE A 145 -5.27 11.38 -8.37
C ILE A 145 -5.76 11.85 -9.74
N LYS A 146 -6.90 11.32 -10.22
CA LYS A 146 -7.54 11.78 -11.45
C LYS A 146 -7.78 13.29 -11.41
N ALA A 147 -8.35 13.80 -10.31
CA ALA A 147 -8.57 15.23 -10.13
C ALA A 147 -7.27 16.04 -10.19
N VAL A 148 -6.19 15.59 -9.52
CA VAL A 148 -4.88 16.24 -9.61
C VAL A 148 -4.36 16.26 -11.05
N ILE A 149 -4.49 15.17 -11.80
CA ILE A 149 -4.08 15.12 -13.22
C ILE A 149 -4.86 16.16 -14.03
N THR A 150 -6.18 16.24 -13.84
CA THR A 150 -7.04 17.25 -14.48
C THR A 150 -6.59 18.68 -14.15
N TYR A 151 -6.22 18.96 -12.90
CA TYR A 151 -5.64 20.25 -12.51
C TYR A 151 -4.30 20.52 -13.22
N LEU A 152 -3.41 19.53 -13.29
CA LEU A 152 -2.12 19.69 -13.97
C LEU A 152 -2.31 19.92 -15.49
N GLN A 153 -3.23 19.21 -16.13
CA GLN A 153 -3.61 19.42 -17.53
C GLN A 153 -4.13 20.85 -17.75
N SER A 154 -4.97 21.38 -16.84
CA SER A 154 -5.47 22.76 -16.93
C SER A 154 -4.37 23.83 -16.88
N GLN A 155 -3.15 23.48 -16.46
CA GLN A 155 -1.98 24.35 -16.53
C GLN A 155 -1.42 24.40 -17.96
N GLY A 156 -2.23 24.88 -18.90
CA GLY A 156 -1.84 25.16 -20.29
C GLY A 156 -1.84 23.96 -21.25
N GLY A 157 -2.35 22.79 -20.84
CA GLY A 157 -2.57 21.63 -21.69
C GLY A 157 -4.04 21.42 -22.06
N GLU A 158 -4.32 20.33 -22.75
CA GLU A 158 -5.67 19.84 -23.00
C GLU A 158 -6.12 18.91 -21.87
N ILE A 159 -7.35 19.09 -21.40
CA ILE A 159 -7.95 18.22 -20.40
C ILE A 159 -8.55 17.02 -21.12
N ASP A 160 -8.06 15.83 -20.77
CA ASP A 160 -8.50 14.58 -21.36
C ASP A 160 -9.13 13.71 -20.27
N LEU A 161 -10.44 13.87 -20.09
CA LEU A 161 -11.21 13.07 -19.13
C LEU A 161 -11.46 11.65 -19.65
N GLU A 162 -11.44 11.44 -20.97
CA GLU A 162 -11.69 10.12 -21.57
C GLU A 162 -10.54 9.16 -21.23
N ALA A 163 -9.29 9.61 -21.39
CA ALA A 163 -8.11 8.82 -21.00
C ALA A 163 -8.01 8.57 -19.49
N LEU A 164 -8.66 9.40 -18.65
CA LEU A 164 -8.74 9.16 -17.21
C LEU A 164 -9.85 8.17 -16.85
N GLU A 165 -10.91 8.05 -17.64
CA GLU A 165 -11.95 7.03 -17.42
C GLU A 165 -11.61 5.70 -18.06
N THR A 166 -10.94 5.73 -19.23
CA THR A 166 -10.52 4.57 -20.00
C THR A 166 -9.00 4.62 -20.14
N PRO A 167 -8.24 4.08 -19.17
CA PRO A 167 -6.78 4.13 -19.21
C PRO A 167 -6.23 3.34 -20.40
N SER A 168 -5.11 3.82 -20.94
CA SER A 168 -4.33 3.10 -21.95
C SER A 168 -3.71 1.83 -21.38
N GLU A 169 -3.19 0.95 -22.23
CA GLU A 169 -2.42 -0.22 -21.78
C GLU A 169 -1.22 0.17 -20.89
N ILE A 170 -0.61 1.33 -21.16
CA ILE A 170 0.52 1.86 -20.39
C ILE A 170 0.10 2.19 -18.95
N THR A 171 -1.13 2.68 -18.76
CA THR A 171 -1.60 3.20 -17.47
C THR A 171 -2.55 2.28 -16.74
N ALA A 172 -3.14 1.28 -17.39
CA ALA A 172 -4.07 0.33 -16.79
C ALA A 172 -3.52 -0.27 -15.49
N THR A 173 -2.28 -0.79 -15.51
CA THR A 173 -1.64 -1.37 -14.33
C THR A 173 -1.44 -0.35 -13.20
N TYR A 174 -1.15 0.92 -13.51
CA TYR A 174 -1.04 1.95 -12.48
C TYR A 174 -2.39 2.23 -11.82
N PHE A 175 -3.47 2.25 -12.59
CA PHE A 175 -4.82 2.44 -12.06
C PHE A 175 -5.23 1.28 -11.17
N GLU A 176 -4.91 0.05 -11.55
CA GLU A 176 -5.15 -1.13 -10.72
C GLU A 176 -4.37 -1.07 -9.41
N ARG A 177 -3.09 -0.71 -9.45
CA ARG A 177 -2.26 -0.53 -8.24
C ARG A 177 -2.82 0.55 -7.31
N ILE A 178 -3.23 1.69 -7.87
CA ILE A 178 -3.84 2.79 -7.10
C ILE A 178 -5.16 2.31 -6.47
N ALA A 179 -5.98 1.57 -7.21
CA ALA A 179 -7.26 1.05 -6.70
C ALA A 179 -7.04 0.04 -5.57
N ALA A 180 -6.08 -0.86 -5.73
CA ALA A 180 -5.68 -1.84 -4.73
C ALA A 180 -5.15 -1.18 -3.44
N ALA A 181 -4.22 -0.22 -3.59
CA ALA A 181 -3.75 0.59 -2.48
C ALA A 181 -4.90 1.33 -1.79
N SER A 182 -5.80 1.97 -2.55
CA SER A 182 -6.96 2.67 -2.00
C SER A 182 -7.86 1.73 -1.17
N ALA A 183 -8.11 0.52 -1.67
CA ALA A 183 -8.89 -0.49 -0.97
C ALA A 183 -8.22 -0.95 0.32
N ALA A 184 -6.90 -1.15 0.30
CA ALA A 184 -6.10 -1.54 1.46
C ALA A 184 -5.87 -0.40 2.49
N GLY A 185 -6.40 0.80 2.24
CA GLY A 185 -6.21 1.97 3.12
C GLY A 185 -4.86 2.66 2.91
N GLY A 186 -4.24 2.44 1.76
CA GLY A 186 -2.91 2.87 1.37
C GLY A 186 -2.02 1.68 1.01
N GLY A 187 -0.74 1.98 0.81
CA GLY A 187 0.30 1.00 0.50
C GLY A 187 0.81 1.14 -0.94
N ASP A 188 1.97 0.56 -1.21
CA ASP A 188 2.49 0.36 -2.54
C ASP A 188 2.54 -1.14 -2.88
N PRO A 189 1.69 -1.62 -3.80
CA PRO A 189 1.71 -3.02 -4.22
C PRO A 189 3.07 -3.49 -4.75
N GLY A 190 3.87 -2.59 -5.34
CA GLY A 190 5.21 -2.94 -5.82
C GLY A 190 6.18 -3.25 -4.68
N ASN A 191 6.15 -2.46 -3.59
CA ASN A 191 6.88 -2.81 -2.38
C ASN A 191 6.24 -4.01 -1.65
N GLY A 192 4.93 -4.21 -1.80
CA GLY A 192 4.20 -5.32 -1.20
C GLY A 192 4.60 -6.67 -1.75
N GLU A 193 4.97 -6.73 -3.03
CA GLU A 193 5.59 -7.90 -3.66
C GLU A 193 6.91 -8.26 -2.97
N VAL A 194 7.79 -7.28 -2.74
CA VAL A 194 9.06 -7.48 -2.02
C VAL A 194 8.81 -7.98 -0.59
N VAL A 195 7.84 -7.40 0.12
CA VAL A 195 7.48 -7.84 1.47
C VAL A 195 6.93 -9.28 1.45
N TYR A 196 6.16 -9.64 0.43
CA TYR A 196 5.67 -11.01 0.23
C TYR A 196 6.83 -11.99 0.01
N GLU A 197 7.78 -11.65 -0.87
CA GLU A 197 8.98 -12.45 -1.11
C GLU A 197 9.81 -12.62 0.18
N ASP A 198 9.96 -11.59 0.99
CA ASP A 198 10.79 -11.65 2.18
C ASP A 198 10.16 -12.42 3.35
N ASN A 199 8.82 -12.53 3.40
CA ASN A 199 8.12 -12.97 4.62
C ASN A 199 7.06 -14.07 4.41
N CYS A 200 6.63 -14.32 3.17
CA CYS A 200 5.49 -15.19 2.89
C CYS A 200 5.84 -16.34 1.92
N ILE A 201 6.80 -16.14 1.03
CA ILE A 201 7.13 -17.09 -0.04
C ILE A 201 7.67 -18.44 0.47
N ASP A 202 8.33 -18.43 1.64
CA ASP A 202 8.86 -19.65 2.28
C ASP A 202 7.76 -20.63 2.71
N CYS A 203 6.50 -20.16 2.76
CA CYS A 203 5.37 -20.98 3.14
C CYS A 203 4.26 -20.98 2.09
N HIS A 204 4.13 -19.96 1.24
CA HIS A 204 3.01 -19.83 0.33
C HIS A 204 3.46 -19.85 -1.12
N VAL A 205 2.66 -20.51 -1.95
CA VAL A 205 2.77 -20.42 -3.40
C VAL A 205 2.05 -19.17 -3.91
N LEU A 206 2.67 -18.50 -4.88
CA LEU A 206 2.05 -17.47 -5.70
C LEU A 206 2.47 -17.67 -7.16
N LYS A 207 1.50 -17.91 -8.04
CA LYS A 207 1.67 -18.14 -9.48
C LYS A 207 2.72 -19.21 -9.79
N GLY A 208 2.75 -20.27 -8.99
CA GLY A 208 3.67 -21.40 -9.14
C GLY A 208 5.07 -21.20 -8.53
N GLU A 209 5.32 -20.07 -7.85
CA GLU A 209 6.57 -19.81 -7.13
C GLU A 209 6.35 -19.86 -5.62
N GLY A 210 7.32 -20.38 -4.86
CA GLY A 210 7.26 -20.56 -3.40
C GLY A 210 7.07 -22.00 -2.96
N GLU A 211 6.75 -22.21 -1.68
CA GLU A 211 6.58 -23.52 -1.06
C GLU A 211 5.11 -23.83 -0.75
N GLU A 212 4.71 -25.10 -0.84
CA GLU A 212 3.33 -25.57 -0.63
C GLU A 212 3.09 -26.01 0.82
N ILE A 213 3.55 -25.21 1.78
CA ILE A 213 3.30 -25.43 3.21
C ILE A 213 1.94 -24.85 3.58
N GLY A 214 1.69 -23.61 3.20
CA GLY A 214 0.44 -22.88 3.34
C GLY A 214 -0.36 -22.85 2.04
N PRO A 215 -1.60 -22.31 2.08
CA PRO A 215 -2.47 -22.23 0.91
C PRO A 215 -1.87 -21.40 -0.21
N ASP A 216 -2.14 -21.80 -1.45
CA ASP A 216 -1.86 -21.01 -2.64
C ASP A 216 -2.58 -19.65 -2.56
N LEU A 217 -1.81 -18.56 -2.73
CA LEU A 217 -2.29 -17.19 -2.64
C LEU A 217 -2.54 -16.55 -4.01
N SER A 218 -2.36 -17.28 -5.11
CA SER A 218 -2.53 -16.80 -6.50
C SER A 218 -3.89 -16.14 -6.74
N SER A 219 -4.94 -16.65 -6.09
CA SER A 219 -6.31 -16.14 -6.18
C SER A 219 -6.85 -15.57 -4.87
N ILE A 220 -5.98 -15.16 -3.94
CA ILE A 220 -6.39 -14.76 -2.58
C ILE A 220 -7.31 -13.54 -2.57
N ALA A 221 -7.23 -12.65 -3.57
CA ALA A 221 -8.08 -11.47 -3.67
C ALA A 221 -9.58 -11.81 -3.62
N GLN A 222 -9.98 -13.00 -4.06
CA GLN A 222 -11.37 -13.48 -4.04
C GLN A 222 -11.92 -13.65 -2.62
N LYS A 223 -11.06 -13.87 -1.61
CA LYS A 223 -11.45 -13.94 -0.19
C LYS A 223 -11.75 -12.56 0.40
N GLY A 224 -11.29 -11.50 -0.26
CA GLY A 224 -11.53 -10.11 0.10
C GLY A 224 -10.61 -9.56 1.18
N LEU A 225 -10.46 -8.23 1.18
CA LEU A 225 -9.52 -7.49 2.02
C LEU A 225 -9.57 -7.85 3.51
N LYS A 226 -10.78 -8.00 4.07
CA LYS A 226 -10.96 -8.30 5.49
C LYS A 226 -10.35 -9.65 5.86
N PHE A 227 -10.61 -10.67 5.06
CA PHE A 227 -10.06 -12.00 5.30
C PHE A 227 -8.53 -11.95 5.26
N ILE A 228 -7.95 -11.37 4.20
CA ILE A 228 -6.50 -11.28 4.02
C ILE A 228 -5.83 -10.56 5.20
N GLY A 229 -6.35 -9.39 5.58
CA GLY A 229 -5.80 -8.63 6.70
C GLY A 229 -5.92 -9.36 8.04
N GLU A 230 -7.02 -10.08 8.27
CA GLU A 230 -7.21 -10.88 9.48
C GLU A 230 -6.31 -12.13 9.50
N SER A 231 -6.09 -12.79 8.36
CA SER A 231 -5.15 -13.91 8.26
C SER A 231 -3.72 -13.49 8.58
N ILE A 232 -3.28 -12.31 8.14
CA ILE A 232 -1.93 -11.79 8.44
C ILE A 232 -1.80 -11.39 9.92
N THR A 233 -2.81 -10.70 10.46
CA THR A 233 -2.74 -10.14 11.83
C THR A 233 -3.19 -11.12 12.92
N SER A 234 -3.90 -12.18 12.56
CA SER A 234 -4.44 -13.18 13.48
C SER A 234 -4.60 -14.54 12.77
N PRO A 235 -3.50 -15.26 12.49
CA PRO A 235 -3.53 -16.48 11.67
C PRO A 235 -4.37 -17.63 12.24
N THR A 236 -4.69 -17.62 13.53
CA THR A 236 -5.54 -18.62 14.19
C THR A 236 -7.02 -18.29 14.13
N LYS A 237 -7.40 -17.11 13.63
CA LYS A 237 -8.80 -16.66 13.63
C LYS A 237 -9.67 -17.49 12.68
N GLU A 238 -9.11 -17.86 11.54
CA GLU A 238 -9.76 -18.71 10.54
C GLU A 238 -8.67 -19.54 9.84
N ILE A 239 -8.69 -20.85 10.07
CA ILE A 239 -7.79 -21.79 9.42
C ILE A 239 -8.47 -22.30 8.16
N SER A 240 -7.78 -22.24 7.02
CA SER A 240 -8.31 -22.70 5.74
C SER A 240 -8.50 -24.23 5.74
N GLU A 241 -9.56 -24.70 5.09
CA GLU A 241 -9.82 -26.14 4.93
C GLU A 241 -8.62 -26.83 4.26
N GLY A 242 -8.18 -27.94 4.83
CA GLY A 242 -6.99 -28.68 4.39
C GLY A 242 -5.67 -28.20 4.99
N TYR A 243 -5.68 -27.08 5.74
CA TYR A 243 -4.52 -26.54 6.45
C TYR A 243 -4.71 -26.57 7.97
N GLU A 244 -5.49 -27.54 8.47
CA GLU A 244 -5.69 -27.72 9.91
C GLU A 244 -4.37 -28.04 10.61
N THR A 245 -4.11 -27.38 11.74
CA THR A 245 -2.93 -27.67 12.54
C THR A 245 -3.17 -28.93 13.37
N TYR A 246 -2.34 -29.94 13.15
CA TYR A 246 -2.35 -31.20 13.90
C TYR A 246 -1.34 -31.14 15.04
N VAL A 247 -1.78 -31.60 16.21
CA VAL A 247 -0.96 -31.87 17.38
C VAL A 247 -0.84 -33.37 17.54
N VAL A 248 0.38 -33.89 17.40
CA VAL A 248 0.68 -35.32 17.53
C VAL A 248 1.59 -35.55 18.72
N VAL A 249 1.18 -36.43 19.64
CA VAL A 249 2.01 -36.88 20.76
C VAL A 249 2.40 -38.33 20.51
N ASN A 250 3.69 -38.63 20.44
CA ASN A 250 4.17 -39.99 20.26
C ASN A 250 4.19 -40.78 21.60
N LEU A 251 4.41 -42.09 21.55
CA LEU A 251 4.49 -42.96 22.74
C LEU A 251 5.62 -42.58 23.70
N GLU A 252 6.67 -41.91 23.21
CA GLU A 252 7.77 -41.39 24.02
C GLU A 252 7.42 -40.06 24.72
N GLY A 253 6.24 -39.50 24.45
CA GLY A 253 5.76 -38.24 25.00
C GLY A 253 6.28 -36.99 24.27
N ARG A 254 6.94 -37.13 23.12
CA ARG A 254 7.33 -36.00 22.27
C ARG A 254 6.09 -35.46 21.55
N LYS A 255 5.94 -34.13 21.55
CA LYS A 255 4.86 -33.40 20.89
C LYS A 255 5.38 -32.81 19.58
N PHE A 256 4.64 -33.03 18.50
CA PHE A 256 4.84 -32.44 17.17
C PHE A 256 3.62 -31.60 16.84
N THR A 257 3.81 -30.44 16.21
CA THR A 257 2.73 -29.53 15.86
C THR A 257 2.99 -28.99 14.46
N GLY A 258 2.08 -29.23 13.53
CA GLY A 258 2.29 -28.97 12.12
C GLY A 258 1.10 -29.37 11.25
N LEU A 259 1.27 -29.30 9.94
CA LEU A 259 0.25 -29.72 8.97
C LEU A 259 0.43 -31.19 8.62
N LYS A 260 -0.67 -31.92 8.48
CA LYS A 260 -0.63 -33.31 8.04
C LYS A 260 -0.60 -33.37 6.51
N THR A 261 0.59 -33.47 5.95
CA THR A 261 0.83 -33.41 4.50
C THR A 261 0.73 -34.78 3.82
N ARG A 262 0.89 -35.87 4.57
CA ARG A 262 0.68 -37.25 4.09
C ARG A 262 -0.02 -38.09 5.14
N ASP A 263 -1.01 -38.88 4.71
CA ASP A 263 -1.75 -39.81 5.56
C ASP A 263 -1.92 -41.14 4.83
N GLU A 264 -1.03 -42.10 5.11
CA GLU A 264 -1.01 -43.43 4.51
C GLU A 264 -1.46 -44.51 5.50
N ALA A 265 -1.49 -45.78 5.09
CA ALA A 265 -2.00 -46.86 5.93
C ALA A 265 -1.24 -47.03 7.25
N GLU A 266 0.09 -46.89 7.23
CA GLU A 266 0.97 -47.16 8.39
C GLU A 266 1.68 -45.92 8.94
N GLU A 267 1.79 -44.84 8.16
CA GLU A 267 2.56 -43.65 8.50
C GLU A 267 1.77 -42.37 8.21
N ILE A 268 2.12 -41.30 8.92
CA ILE A 268 1.70 -39.93 8.61
C ILE A 268 2.94 -39.03 8.55
N ASP A 269 2.88 -38.01 7.70
CA ASP A 269 3.89 -36.94 7.69
C ASP A 269 3.28 -35.66 8.28
N ILE A 270 4.02 -35.07 9.22
CA ILE A 270 3.70 -33.77 9.82
C ILE A 270 4.77 -32.77 9.39
N THR A 271 4.39 -31.80 8.58
CA THR A 271 5.24 -30.65 8.21
C THR A 271 5.15 -29.60 9.29
N LEU A 272 6.27 -29.30 9.95
CA LEU A 272 6.39 -28.31 11.01
C LEU A 272 6.46 -26.88 10.44
N ALA A 273 6.30 -25.88 11.30
CA ALA A 273 6.34 -24.46 10.90
C ALA A 273 7.68 -23.98 10.31
N ASN A 274 8.76 -24.73 10.52
CA ASN A 274 10.06 -24.46 9.91
C ASN A 274 10.29 -25.22 8.59
N GLY A 275 9.27 -25.89 8.05
CA GLY A 275 9.34 -26.70 6.83
C GLY A 275 9.84 -28.13 7.04
N ASP A 276 10.30 -28.50 8.25
CA ASP A 276 10.77 -29.86 8.51
C ASP A 276 9.61 -30.87 8.45
N VAL A 277 9.80 -31.97 7.74
CA VAL A 277 8.84 -33.07 7.66
C VAL A 277 9.20 -34.16 8.67
N VAL A 278 8.27 -34.46 9.58
CA VAL A 278 8.39 -35.56 10.55
C VAL A 278 7.46 -36.69 10.15
N THR A 279 8.03 -37.80 9.68
CA THR A 279 7.31 -39.06 9.44
C THR A 279 7.14 -39.82 10.75
N LEU A 280 5.90 -40.18 11.07
CA LEU A 280 5.53 -40.93 12.27
C LEU A 280 4.76 -42.19 11.87
N ALA A 281 5.23 -43.34 12.33
CA ALA A 281 4.44 -44.57 12.28
C ALA A 281 3.20 -44.41 13.16
N LYS A 282 2.01 -44.76 12.64
CA LYS A 282 0.75 -44.68 13.37
C LYS A 282 0.75 -45.55 14.64
N SER A 283 1.53 -46.62 14.65
CA SER A 283 1.75 -47.45 15.84
C SER A 283 2.44 -46.71 16.98
N ASP A 284 3.20 -45.67 16.67
CA ASP A 284 4.00 -44.89 17.62
C ASP A 284 3.27 -43.62 18.09
N ILE A 285 2.04 -43.40 17.61
CA ILE A 285 1.20 -42.26 17.99
C ILE A 285 0.38 -42.62 19.22
N LYS A 286 0.53 -41.81 20.27
CA LYS A 286 -0.30 -41.90 21.47
C LYS A 286 -1.60 -41.12 21.30
N GLU A 287 -1.52 -39.93 20.72
CA GLU A 287 -2.64 -39.01 20.55
C GLU A 287 -2.41 -38.16 19.30
N ILE A 288 -3.48 -37.93 18.54
CA ILE A 288 -3.51 -37.02 17.40
C ILE A 288 -4.84 -36.26 17.44
N ALA A 289 -4.75 -34.94 17.37
CA ALA A 289 -5.92 -34.07 17.33
C ALA A 289 -5.61 -32.82 16.51
N THR A 290 -6.65 -32.20 15.95
CA THR A 290 -6.56 -30.85 15.40
C THR A 290 -6.70 -29.82 16.51
N ASP A 291 -5.94 -28.74 16.46
CA ASP A 291 -6.00 -27.63 17.41
C ASP A 291 -6.27 -26.33 16.63
N ASP A 292 -7.45 -25.73 16.83
CA ASP A 292 -7.87 -24.48 16.19
C ASP A 292 -7.30 -23.24 16.89
N THR A 293 -6.65 -23.42 18.03
CA THR A 293 -6.00 -22.33 18.79
C THR A 293 -4.55 -22.10 18.37
N VAL A 294 -4.02 -22.93 17.47
CA VAL A 294 -2.64 -22.87 16.96
C VAL A 294 -2.66 -22.90 15.44
N SER A 295 -1.75 -22.15 14.81
CA SER A 295 -1.54 -22.15 13.36
C SER A 295 -0.07 -22.41 13.06
N VAL A 296 0.19 -23.02 11.90
CA VAL A 296 1.55 -23.14 11.35
C VAL A 296 2.04 -21.81 10.80
N MET A 297 1.13 -20.91 10.41
CA MET A 297 1.47 -19.53 10.08
C MET A 297 1.89 -18.78 11.37
N PRO A 298 3.08 -18.14 11.41
CA PRO A 298 3.60 -17.52 12.62
C PRO A 298 2.72 -16.38 13.14
N ALA A 299 2.39 -16.40 14.43
CA ALA A 299 1.58 -15.36 15.07
C ALA A 299 2.37 -14.05 15.30
N ASP A 300 3.70 -14.14 15.35
CA ASP A 300 4.66 -13.06 15.50
C ASP A 300 5.07 -12.42 14.17
N LEU A 301 4.53 -12.88 13.02
CA LEU A 301 4.78 -12.27 11.71
C LEU A 301 4.54 -10.75 11.73
N ILE A 302 3.51 -10.29 12.43
CA ILE A 302 3.19 -8.87 12.53
C ILE A 302 4.23 -8.06 13.32
N GLU A 303 5.08 -8.71 14.10
CA GLU A 303 6.19 -8.08 14.84
C GLU A 303 7.38 -7.79 13.91
N GLU A 304 7.53 -8.56 12.83
CA GLU A 304 8.56 -8.39 11.79
C GLU A 304 8.15 -7.34 10.74
N LEU A 305 6.85 -7.07 10.59
CA LEU A 305 6.33 -6.11 9.62
C LEU A 305 6.16 -4.72 10.24
N THR A 306 6.66 -3.68 9.54
CA THR A 306 6.21 -2.32 9.86
C THR A 306 4.76 -2.12 9.41
N ILE A 307 4.08 -1.08 9.91
CA ILE A 307 2.74 -0.70 9.44
C ILE A 307 2.74 -0.47 7.92
N LYS A 308 3.84 0.06 7.38
CA LYS A 308 3.99 0.27 5.94
C LYS A 308 4.07 -1.07 5.21
N ASP A 309 4.92 -1.98 5.66
CA ASP A 309 5.09 -3.30 5.03
C ASP A 309 3.78 -4.08 5.03
N TYR A 310 3.05 -4.04 6.14
CA TYR A 310 1.70 -4.61 6.23
C TYR A 310 0.72 -4.01 5.21
N GLN A 311 0.68 -2.68 5.06
CA GLN A 311 -0.21 -2.03 4.09
C GLN A 311 0.20 -2.35 2.65
N ASP A 312 1.50 -2.39 2.38
CA ASP A 312 2.05 -2.70 1.07
C ASP A 312 1.71 -4.14 0.67
N VAL A 313 2.03 -5.14 1.52
CA VAL A 313 1.73 -6.55 1.22
C VAL A 313 0.22 -6.80 1.13
N LEU A 314 -0.58 -6.15 1.97
CA LEU A 314 -2.04 -6.22 1.87
C LEU A 314 -2.54 -5.66 0.53
N SER A 315 -2.00 -4.53 0.09
CA SER A 315 -2.32 -3.92 -1.21
C SER A 315 -1.88 -4.78 -2.40
N PHE A 316 -0.78 -5.53 -2.25
CA PHE A 316 -0.31 -6.49 -3.24
C PHE A 316 -1.20 -7.74 -3.30
N LEU A 317 -1.56 -8.33 -2.15
CA LEU A 317 -2.36 -9.55 -2.09
C LEU A 317 -3.78 -9.35 -2.62
N VAL A 318 -4.38 -8.17 -2.46
CA VAL A 318 -5.70 -7.87 -3.06
C VAL A 318 -5.66 -7.72 -4.58
N MET A 319 -4.49 -7.70 -5.20
CA MET A 319 -4.34 -7.76 -6.67
C MET A 319 -4.27 -9.18 -7.21
N GLN A 320 -4.07 -10.20 -6.36
CA GLN A 320 -3.88 -11.58 -6.79
C GLN A 320 -5.24 -12.26 -7.02
N LYS A 321 -5.78 -12.07 -8.22
CA LYS A 321 -7.13 -12.55 -8.62
C LYS A 321 -7.16 -13.99 -9.15
N GLY A 322 -5.98 -14.61 -9.30
CA GLY A 322 -5.76 -15.83 -10.08
C GLY A 322 -5.33 -15.45 -11.49
N ASP A 323 -4.71 -16.38 -12.20
CA ASP A 323 -4.45 -16.17 -13.62
C ASP A 323 -5.79 -16.14 -14.38
N GLU A 324 -5.96 -15.13 -15.22
CA GLU A 324 -6.86 -15.22 -16.36
C GLU A 324 -6.20 -16.15 -17.39
N GLU A 325 -6.05 -17.44 -17.07
CA GLU A 325 -5.59 -18.43 -18.05
C GLU A 325 -6.69 -18.61 -19.12
N GLY A 326 -6.54 -17.84 -20.20
CA GLY A 326 -6.82 -18.19 -21.59
C GLY A 326 -8.18 -18.83 -21.92
N GLU A 327 -9.06 -18.03 -22.54
CA GLU A 327 -9.90 -18.50 -23.65
C GLU A 327 -9.11 -18.53 -24.97
#